data_AF-A0A2V9MX83-F1
#
_entry.id   AF-A0A2V9MX83-F1
#
_cell.length_a   1.000
_cell.length_b   1.000
_cell.length_c   1.000
_cell.angle_alpha   90.00
_cell.angle_beta   90.00
_cell.angle_gamma   90.00
#
_symmetry.space_group_name_H-M   'P 1'
#
loop_
_entity.id
_entity.type
_entity.pdbx_description
1 polymer ?
#
loop_
_entity_poly.entity_id
_entity_poly.type
_entity_poly.pdbx_seq_one_letter_code
_entity_poly.pdbx_strand_id
1 'polypeptide(L)'
;MGAFSGLRHGGAGIRFKNRIFRPRQSLRCRLVARCWDRSSRRIPLHEAEEKTLGINHSECGKIIATSWHLPTDLVEAIACHHSPAKAIGNPRLTSIVSVSDLLCRLGGLGYGYTEDKQTNFAEEPGFATLAAHYRSLHPFDLARFTFETEGLLEEVRAVVARVYGTAQWA
;
A
#
# COMPACT_ATOMS: atom_id res chain seq x y z
N MET A 1 30.58 -27.58 55.67
CA MET A 1 30.00 -28.39 54.57
C MET A 1 28.50 -28.15 54.55
N GLY A 2 27.96 -27.72 53.41
CA GLY A 2 26.52 -27.48 53.13
C GLY A 2 25.94 -26.23 53.81
N ALA A 3 24.96 -25.50 53.27
CA ALA A 3 24.37 -25.35 51.94
C ALA A 3 23.56 -24.03 51.96
N PHE A 4 23.42 -23.37 50.80
CA PHE A 4 22.40 -22.39 50.37
C PHE A 4 21.64 -21.51 51.39
N SER A 5 21.72 -20.19 51.23
CA SER A 5 20.55 -19.30 51.00
C SER A 5 20.98 -17.83 50.83
N GLY A 6 20.23 -17.09 50.01
CA GLY A 6 20.24 -15.61 50.03
C GLY A 6 20.76 -14.91 48.77
N LEU A 7 20.06 -15.06 47.65
CA LEU A 7 20.22 -14.21 46.45
C LEU A 7 19.90 -12.74 46.80
N ARG A 8 20.88 -11.87 46.55
CA ARG A 8 20.75 -10.40 46.57
C ARG A 8 20.20 -9.88 45.25
N HIS A 9 19.60 -8.70 45.36
CA HIS A 9 19.04 -7.82 44.32
C HIS A 9 19.64 -7.94 42.92
N GLY A 10 18.78 -8.27 41.95
CA GLY A 10 19.03 -8.07 40.52
C GLY A 10 18.15 -6.95 39.99
N GLY A 11 18.77 -5.82 39.63
CA GLY A 11 18.18 -4.86 38.72
C GLY A 11 18.05 -5.50 37.33
N ALA A 12 16.86 -5.49 36.76
CA ALA A 12 16.63 -5.90 35.38
C ALA A 12 15.79 -4.82 34.70
N GLY A 13 16.45 -4.06 33.82
CA GLY A 13 15.79 -3.12 32.93
C GLY A 13 14.69 -3.81 32.13
N ILE A 14 13.59 -3.09 31.93
CA ILE A 14 12.46 -3.51 31.11
C ILE A 14 12.95 -3.63 29.67
N ARG A 15 13.22 -4.86 29.24
CA ARG A 15 13.54 -5.17 27.85
C ARG A 15 12.22 -5.38 27.11
N PHE A 16 11.75 -4.36 26.39
CA PHE A 16 10.66 -4.52 25.44
C PHE A 16 11.09 -5.57 24.40
N LYS A 17 10.55 -6.78 24.49
CA LYS A 17 10.67 -7.76 23.42
C LYS A 17 9.79 -7.26 22.28
N ASN A 18 10.37 -6.50 21.35
CA ASN A 18 9.78 -6.24 20.04
C ASN A 18 9.50 -7.60 19.39
N ARG A 19 8.26 -8.06 19.52
CA ARG A 19 7.80 -9.30 18.95
C ARG A 19 7.42 -9.01 17.51
N ILE A 20 8.44 -8.91 16.66
CA ILE A 20 8.28 -8.91 15.20
C ILE A 20 7.33 -10.04 14.83
N PHE A 21 6.23 -9.71 14.17
CA PHE A 21 5.28 -10.67 13.62
C PHE A 21 6.03 -11.71 12.77
N ARG A 22 6.15 -12.94 13.28
CA ARG A 22 6.67 -14.08 12.52
C ARG A 22 5.50 -14.98 12.15
N PRO A 23 4.86 -14.79 10.98
CA PRO A 23 3.78 -15.67 10.55
C PRO A 23 4.32 -17.09 10.43
N ARG A 24 3.49 -18.09 10.81
CA ARG A 24 3.84 -19.52 10.73
C ARG A 24 4.40 -19.84 9.35
N GLN A 25 5.65 -20.28 9.32
CA GLN A 25 6.43 -20.53 8.11
C GLN A 25 6.01 -21.84 7.43
N SER A 26 4.90 -21.84 6.69
CA SER A 26 4.73 -22.81 5.60
C SER A 26 5.62 -22.38 4.41
N LEU A 27 6.06 -23.33 3.56
CA LEU A 27 6.83 -23.05 2.34
C LEU A 27 6.21 -21.92 1.46
N ARG A 28 4.89 -21.76 1.50
CA ARG A 28 4.13 -20.69 0.82
C ARG A 28 4.38 -19.28 1.39
N CYS A 29 4.66 -19.14 2.69
CA CYS A 29 4.92 -17.84 3.33
C CYS A 29 6.29 -17.23 2.98
N ARG A 30 7.22 -18.01 2.40
CA ARG A 30 8.59 -17.53 2.13
C ARG A 30 8.69 -16.62 0.91
N LEU A 31 7.79 -16.73 -0.05
CA LEU A 31 7.82 -15.89 -1.26
C LEU A 31 7.21 -14.51 -1.02
N VAL A 32 6.08 -14.45 -0.32
CA VAL A 32 5.48 -13.17 0.11
C VAL A 32 6.42 -12.41 1.04
N ALA A 33 7.07 -13.10 1.98
CA ALA A 33 8.10 -12.50 2.83
C ALA A 33 9.31 -11.99 2.04
N ARG A 34 9.64 -12.59 0.88
CA ARG A 34 10.72 -12.11 -0.01
C ARG A 34 10.31 -10.91 -0.86
N CYS A 35 9.05 -10.85 -1.31
CA CYS A 35 8.49 -9.66 -1.95
C CYS A 35 8.51 -8.49 -0.96
N TRP A 36 8.13 -8.76 0.28
CA TRP A 36 8.21 -7.80 1.39
C TRP A 36 9.64 -7.33 1.65
N ASP A 37 10.59 -8.25 1.85
CA ASP A 37 12.02 -7.94 2.06
C ASP A 37 12.62 -7.10 0.91
N ARG A 38 12.22 -7.37 -0.34
CA ARG A 38 12.63 -6.56 -1.50
C ARG A 38 11.93 -5.20 -1.54
N SER A 39 10.67 -5.10 -1.15
CA SER A 39 9.98 -3.82 -1.05
C SER A 39 10.57 -2.96 0.08
N SER A 40 11.10 -3.57 1.15
CA SER A 40 11.95 -2.90 2.15
C SER A 40 13.25 -2.32 1.56
N ARG A 41 13.60 -2.66 0.32
CA ARG A 41 14.64 -2.02 -0.50
C ARG A 41 14.11 -0.88 -1.37
N ARG A 42 12.96 -0.31 -0.99
CA ARG A 42 12.36 0.92 -1.51
C ARG A 42 11.82 0.87 -2.94
N ILE A 43 11.48 -0.33 -3.43
CA ILE A 43 10.78 -0.50 -4.72
C ILE A 43 9.27 -0.73 -4.51
N PRO A 44 8.42 -0.35 -5.48
CA PRO A 44 7.00 -0.63 -5.45
C PRO A 44 6.70 -2.14 -5.31
N LEU A 45 5.64 -2.49 -4.59
CA LEU A 45 5.30 -3.89 -4.31
C LEU A 45 5.06 -4.69 -5.60
N HIS A 46 4.38 -4.13 -6.58
CA HIS A 46 4.12 -4.81 -7.85
C HIS A 46 5.43 -5.19 -8.57
N GLU A 47 6.48 -4.35 -8.51
CA GLU A 47 7.79 -4.71 -9.06
C GLU A 47 8.49 -5.80 -8.25
N ALA A 48 8.35 -5.77 -6.92
CA ALA A 48 8.93 -6.78 -6.05
C ALA A 48 8.31 -8.16 -6.27
N GLU A 49 6.99 -8.19 -6.49
CA GLU A 49 6.22 -9.38 -6.89
C GLU A 49 6.68 -9.89 -8.25
N GLU A 50 6.75 -9.02 -9.27
CA GLU A 50 7.23 -9.39 -10.60
C GLU A 50 8.61 -10.05 -10.55
N LYS A 51 9.57 -9.41 -9.86
CA LYS A 51 10.95 -9.92 -9.71
C LYS A 51 11.06 -11.22 -8.92
N THR A 52 10.07 -11.56 -8.09
CA THR A 52 10.12 -12.72 -7.17
C THR A 52 9.23 -13.88 -7.62
N LEU A 53 8.10 -13.57 -8.23
CA LEU A 53 7.02 -14.48 -8.59
C LEU A 53 6.84 -14.62 -10.10
N GLY A 54 7.32 -13.65 -10.90
CA GLY A 54 7.05 -13.57 -12.35
C GLY A 54 5.61 -13.19 -12.69
N ILE A 55 4.88 -12.66 -11.71
CA ILE A 55 3.53 -12.10 -11.85
C ILE A 55 3.32 -11.14 -10.68
N ASN A 56 2.61 -10.04 -10.91
CA ASN A 56 2.24 -9.08 -9.86
C ASN A 56 0.73 -9.11 -9.51
N HIS A 57 0.35 -8.43 -8.44
CA HIS A 57 -1.03 -8.43 -7.95
C HIS A 57 -2.02 -7.79 -8.92
N SER A 58 -1.61 -6.86 -9.79
CA SER A 58 -2.50 -6.28 -10.79
C SER A 58 -2.87 -7.30 -11.87
N GLU A 59 -1.89 -8.12 -12.29
CA GLU A 59 -2.10 -9.22 -13.23
C GLU A 59 -2.94 -10.34 -12.60
N CYS A 60 -2.63 -10.74 -11.36
CA CYS A 60 -3.44 -11.70 -10.62
C CYS A 60 -4.88 -11.20 -10.46
N GLY A 61 -5.06 -9.93 -10.09
CA GLY A 61 -6.36 -9.28 -9.95
C GLY A 61 -7.15 -9.28 -11.26
N LYS A 62 -6.50 -8.99 -12.39
CA LYS A 62 -7.12 -9.08 -13.72
C LYS A 62 -7.65 -10.48 -14.02
N ILE A 63 -6.84 -11.52 -13.77
CA ILE A 63 -7.23 -12.91 -14.01
C ILE A 63 -8.45 -13.27 -13.16
N ILE A 64 -8.43 -12.93 -11.86
CA ILE A 64 -9.53 -13.20 -10.94
C ILE A 64 -10.80 -12.43 -11.37
N ALA A 65 -10.70 -11.12 -11.59
CA ALA A 65 -11.83 -10.28 -11.98
C ALA A 65 -12.47 -10.75 -13.30
N THR A 66 -11.66 -11.19 -14.26
CA THR A 66 -12.15 -11.77 -15.53
C THR A 66 -12.86 -13.10 -15.27
N SER A 67 -12.30 -13.98 -14.44
CA SER A 67 -12.90 -15.28 -14.12
C SER A 67 -14.25 -15.16 -13.40
N TRP A 68 -14.44 -14.05 -12.66
CA TRP A 68 -15.68 -13.72 -11.98
C TRP A 68 -16.66 -12.95 -12.87
N HIS A 69 -16.32 -12.72 -14.15
CA HIS A 69 -17.14 -12.00 -15.11
C HIS A 69 -17.50 -10.58 -14.64
N LEU A 70 -16.56 -9.90 -13.96
CA LEU A 70 -16.75 -8.50 -13.60
C LEU A 70 -16.80 -7.60 -14.85
N PRO A 71 -17.48 -6.44 -14.78
CA PRO A 71 -17.47 -5.46 -15.86
C PRO A 71 -16.06 -5.12 -16.34
N THR A 72 -15.89 -4.97 -17.66
CA THR A 72 -14.59 -4.72 -18.32
C THR A 72 -13.86 -3.50 -17.75
N ASP A 73 -14.61 -2.46 -17.38
CA ASP A 73 -14.07 -1.24 -16.79
C ASP A 73 -13.40 -1.51 -15.43
N LEU A 74 -13.96 -2.41 -14.62
CA LEU A 74 -13.35 -2.81 -13.35
C LEU A 74 -12.14 -3.71 -13.57
N VAL A 75 -12.23 -4.64 -14.53
CA VAL A 75 -11.09 -5.50 -14.91
C VAL A 75 -9.90 -4.65 -15.36
N GLU A 76 -10.13 -3.62 -16.19
CA GLU A 76 -9.09 -2.70 -16.66
C GLU A 76 -8.53 -1.85 -15.52
N ALA A 77 -9.38 -1.27 -14.68
CA ALA A 77 -8.94 -0.47 -13.54
C ALA A 77 -8.02 -1.28 -12.60
N ILE A 78 -8.39 -2.54 -12.31
CA ILE A 78 -7.55 -3.46 -11.52
C ILE A 78 -6.22 -3.73 -12.23
N ALA A 79 -6.26 -4.05 -13.52
CA ALA A 79 -5.06 -4.41 -14.28
C ALA A 79 -4.06 -3.26 -14.45
N CYS A 80 -4.57 -2.02 -14.54
CA CYS A 80 -3.79 -0.87 -14.99
C CYS A 80 -3.58 0.21 -13.92
N HIS A 81 -3.99 0.02 -12.67
CA HIS A 81 -3.87 1.09 -11.66
C HIS A 81 -2.43 1.53 -11.35
N HIS A 82 -1.41 0.68 -11.51
CA HIS A 82 0.01 1.11 -11.44
C HIS A 82 0.54 1.76 -12.73
N SER A 83 -0.22 1.73 -13.82
CA SER A 83 0.15 2.29 -15.13
C SER A 83 -1.10 2.79 -15.86
N PRO A 84 -1.80 3.82 -15.34
CA PRO A 84 -3.11 4.24 -15.84
C PRO A 84 -3.08 4.69 -17.31
N ALA A 85 -1.93 5.14 -17.82
CA ALA A 85 -1.72 5.48 -19.23
C ALA A 85 -1.90 4.30 -20.21
N LYS A 86 -1.92 3.05 -19.71
CA LYS A 86 -2.18 1.84 -20.51
C LYS A 86 -3.68 1.54 -20.66
N ALA A 87 -4.56 2.20 -19.91
CA ALA A 87 -5.99 1.98 -20.00
C ALA A 87 -6.56 2.61 -21.28
N ILE A 88 -7.41 1.87 -21.98
CA ILE A 88 -8.00 2.27 -23.27
C ILE A 88 -9.53 2.39 -23.13
N GLY A 89 -10.17 1.48 -22.39
CA GLY A 89 -11.63 1.44 -22.24
C GLY A 89 -12.15 2.57 -21.36
N ASN A 90 -11.63 2.68 -20.14
CA ASN A 90 -12.01 3.68 -19.16
C ASN A 90 -10.76 4.28 -18.46
N PRO A 91 -9.98 5.12 -19.17
CA PRO A 91 -8.78 5.76 -18.61
C PRO A 91 -9.09 6.72 -17.46
N ARG A 92 -10.33 7.25 -17.39
CA ARG A 92 -10.77 8.12 -16.28
C ARG A 92 -10.93 7.32 -14.99
N LEU A 93 -11.66 6.20 -15.03
CA LEU A 93 -11.83 5.34 -13.86
C LEU A 93 -10.48 4.80 -13.37
N THR A 94 -9.66 4.28 -14.28
CA THR A 94 -8.33 3.76 -13.95
C THR A 94 -7.46 4.83 -13.32
N SER A 95 -7.50 6.06 -13.84
CA SER A 95 -6.76 7.19 -13.28
C SER A 95 -7.26 7.60 -11.89
N ILE A 96 -8.57 7.58 -11.63
CA ILE A 96 -9.12 7.82 -10.28
C ILE A 96 -8.57 6.79 -9.29
N VAL A 97 -8.63 5.50 -9.64
CA VAL A 97 -8.13 4.42 -8.79
C VAL A 97 -6.61 4.56 -8.56
N SER A 98 -5.84 4.84 -9.61
CA SER A 98 -4.40 5.04 -9.55
C SER A 98 -3.99 6.19 -8.62
N VAL A 99 -4.64 7.35 -8.77
CA VAL A 99 -4.40 8.53 -7.92
C VAL A 99 -4.82 8.25 -6.47
N SER A 100 -5.95 7.57 -6.26
CA SER A 100 -6.42 7.21 -4.92
C SER A 100 -5.45 6.26 -4.21
N ASP A 101 -4.92 5.25 -4.92
CA ASP A 101 -3.90 4.34 -4.39
C ASP A 101 -2.64 5.11 -3.96
N LEU A 102 -2.15 6.03 -4.82
CA LEU A 102 -1.01 6.87 -4.49
C LEU A 102 -1.26 7.70 -3.23
N LEU A 103 -2.42 8.35 -3.11
CA LEU A 103 -2.77 9.16 -1.93
C LEU A 103 -2.84 8.31 -0.66
N CYS A 104 -3.43 7.11 -0.72
CA CYS A 104 -3.44 6.18 0.41
C CYS A 104 -2.02 5.77 0.82
N ARG A 105 -1.13 5.49 -0.13
CA ARG A 105 0.26 5.12 0.17
C ARG A 105 1.05 6.27 0.76
N LEU A 106 0.92 7.49 0.21
CA LEU A 106 1.53 8.70 0.77
C LEU A 106 0.99 9.05 2.18
N GLY A 107 -0.31 8.82 2.41
CA GLY A 107 -0.98 9.03 3.70
C GLY A 107 -0.76 7.92 4.74
N GLY A 108 0.10 6.93 4.48
CA GLY A 108 0.34 5.83 5.42
C GLY A 108 -0.88 4.94 5.65
N LEU A 109 -1.75 4.81 4.64
CA LEU A 109 -2.86 3.84 4.56
C LEU A 109 -2.52 2.67 3.62
N GLY A 110 -1.26 2.56 3.20
CA GLY A 110 -0.76 1.44 2.40
C GLY A 110 -0.51 0.18 3.22
N TYR A 111 0.19 -0.78 2.62
CA TYR A 111 0.37 -2.10 3.23
C TYR A 111 1.40 -2.17 4.35
N GLY A 112 2.15 -1.09 4.62
CA GLY A 112 3.21 -1.03 5.65
C GLY A 112 4.64 -1.14 5.12
N TYR A 113 4.85 -0.94 3.82
CA TYR A 113 6.17 -0.82 3.20
C TYR A 113 6.44 0.62 2.75
N THR A 114 7.72 1.00 2.64
CA THR A 114 8.13 2.34 2.23
C THR A 114 8.60 2.32 0.79
N GLU A 115 8.05 3.20 -0.04
CA GLU A 115 8.53 3.46 -1.39
C GLU A 115 9.33 4.77 -1.38
N ASP A 116 10.56 4.76 -1.88
CA ASP A 116 11.29 6.00 -2.17
C ASP A 116 10.84 6.53 -3.53
N LYS A 117 9.56 6.89 -3.65
CA LYS A 117 9.04 7.54 -4.85
C LYS A 117 9.00 9.04 -4.60
N GLN A 118 10.01 9.75 -5.09
CA GLN A 118 9.91 11.20 -5.21
C GLN A 118 8.89 11.49 -6.32
N THR A 119 7.70 11.93 -5.92
CA THR A 119 6.55 11.96 -6.81
C THR A 119 6.11 13.41 -7.00
N ASN A 120 6.19 13.95 -8.21
CA ASN A 120 5.51 15.18 -8.55
C ASN A 120 4.06 14.85 -8.88
N PHE A 121 3.15 15.07 -7.93
CA PHE A 121 1.74 14.70 -8.08
C PHE A 121 1.08 15.28 -9.34
N ALA A 122 1.47 16.49 -9.75
CA ALA A 122 0.94 17.15 -10.95
C ALA A 122 1.38 16.46 -12.27
N GLU A 123 2.49 15.71 -12.23
CA GLU A 123 3.04 14.98 -13.39
C GLU A 123 2.68 13.49 -13.37
N GLU A 124 1.98 13.01 -12.33
CA GLU A 124 1.56 11.62 -12.28
C GLU A 124 0.59 11.32 -13.44
N PRO A 125 0.81 10.25 -14.22
CA PRO A 125 0.02 9.98 -15.43
C PRO A 125 -1.50 9.89 -15.18
N GLY A 126 -1.89 9.38 -14.01
CA GLY A 126 -3.29 9.36 -13.59
C GLY A 126 -3.85 10.76 -13.42
N PHE A 127 -3.13 11.65 -12.72
CA PHE A 127 -3.56 13.03 -12.53
C PHE A 127 -3.60 13.80 -13.85
N ALA A 128 -2.59 13.64 -14.72
CA ALA A 128 -2.56 14.27 -16.04
C ALA A 128 -3.78 13.87 -16.90
N THR A 129 -4.17 12.60 -16.87
CA THR A 129 -5.38 12.10 -17.54
C THR A 129 -6.63 12.79 -16.98
N LEU A 130 -6.77 12.88 -15.66
CA LEU A 130 -7.91 13.55 -15.04
C LEU A 130 -7.96 15.04 -15.37
N ALA A 131 -6.83 15.74 -15.27
CA ALA A 131 -6.71 17.16 -15.58
C ALA A 131 -7.04 17.47 -17.05
N ALA A 132 -6.75 16.56 -17.98
CA ALA A 132 -7.13 16.69 -19.39
C ALA A 132 -8.65 16.54 -19.62
N HIS A 133 -9.32 15.70 -18.82
CA HIS A 133 -10.76 15.44 -18.96
C HIS A 133 -11.65 16.38 -18.15
N TYR A 134 -11.17 16.88 -17.01
CA TYR A 134 -11.95 17.68 -16.07
C TYR A 134 -11.37 19.09 -15.97
N ARG A 135 -11.96 20.01 -16.74
CA ARG A 135 -11.55 21.43 -16.78
C ARG A 135 -11.63 22.13 -15.42
N SER A 136 -12.48 21.63 -14.53
CA SER A 136 -12.61 22.10 -13.14
C SER A 136 -11.36 21.88 -12.29
N LEU A 137 -10.42 21.04 -12.74
CA LEU A 137 -9.12 20.88 -12.08
C LEU A 137 -8.14 22.01 -12.43
N HIS A 138 -8.49 22.97 -13.29
CA HIS A 138 -7.63 24.09 -13.67
C HIS A 138 -8.14 25.44 -13.16
N PRO A 139 -7.31 26.26 -12.48
CA PRO A 139 -5.95 25.94 -12.05
C PRO A 139 -5.94 24.92 -10.89
N PHE A 140 -5.00 23.97 -10.92
CA PHE A 140 -4.84 23.01 -9.83
C PHE A 140 -3.97 23.61 -8.73
N ASP A 141 -4.55 23.77 -7.54
CA ASP A 141 -3.81 24.18 -6.34
C ASP A 141 -3.36 22.93 -5.58
N LEU A 142 -2.12 22.50 -5.85
CA LEU A 142 -1.54 21.32 -5.21
C LEU A 142 -1.46 21.47 -3.69
N ALA A 143 -1.11 22.66 -3.18
CA ALA A 143 -0.93 22.89 -1.75
C ALA A 143 -2.26 22.78 -1.01
N ARG A 144 -3.31 23.40 -1.56
CA ARG A 144 -4.67 23.26 -1.03
C ARG A 144 -5.16 21.82 -1.09
N PHE A 145 -4.95 21.15 -2.23
CA PHE A 145 -5.38 19.77 -2.41
C PHE A 145 -4.73 18.81 -1.41
N THR A 146 -3.41 18.92 -1.19
CA THR A 146 -2.73 18.08 -0.20
C THR A 146 -3.21 18.36 1.21
N PHE A 147 -3.40 19.64 1.58
CA PHE A 147 -3.90 20.01 2.91
C PHE A 147 -5.32 19.48 3.18
N GLU A 148 -6.24 19.65 2.22
CA GLU A 148 -7.60 19.10 2.34
C GLU A 148 -7.60 17.57 2.38
N THR A 149 -6.75 16.93 1.58
CA THR A 149 -6.62 15.47 1.56
C THR A 149 -6.05 14.91 2.86
N GLU A 150 -5.06 15.56 3.47
CA GLU A 150 -4.52 15.17 4.78
C GLU A 150 -5.59 15.19 5.87
N GLY A 151 -6.44 16.23 5.90
CA GLY A 151 -7.57 16.30 6.82
C GLY A 151 -8.58 15.16 6.61
N LEU A 152 -8.92 14.87 5.35
CA LEU A 152 -9.83 13.78 4.99
C LEU A 152 -9.22 12.39 5.28
N LEU A 153 -7.91 12.21 5.13
CA LEU A 153 -7.24 10.93 5.36
C LEU A 153 -7.38 10.45 6.80
N GLU A 154 -7.37 11.35 7.78
CA GLU A 154 -7.59 11.00 9.18
C GLU A 154 -9.02 10.54 9.45
N GLU A 155 -10.01 11.17 8.80
CA GLU A 155 -11.40 10.71 8.85
C GLU A 155 -11.56 9.34 8.18
N VAL A 156 -10.97 9.15 7.00
CA VAL A 156 -10.95 7.87 6.28
C VAL A 156 -10.32 6.78 7.15
N ARG A 157 -9.19 7.07 7.80
CA ARG A 157 -8.52 6.14 8.71
C ARG A 157 -9.45 5.73 9.85
N ALA A 158 -10.14 6.67 10.47
CA ALA A 158 -11.07 6.40 11.56
C ALA A 158 -12.25 5.53 11.11
N VAL A 159 -12.82 5.82 9.93
CA VAL A 159 -13.93 5.03 9.36
C VAL A 159 -13.47 3.61 9.03
N VAL A 160 -12.35 3.46 8.31
CA VAL A 160 -11.79 2.15 7.95
C VAL A 160 -11.49 1.32 9.21
N ALA A 161 -10.86 1.94 10.22
CA ALA A 161 -10.56 1.27 11.49
C ALA A 161 -11.82 0.87 12.26
N ARG A 162 -12.92 1.61 12.14
CA ARG A 162 -14.20 1.28 12.78
C ARG A 162 -14.92 0.13 12.09
N VAL A 163 -14.87 0.08 10.75
CA VAL A 163 -15.57 -0.97 9.96
C VAL A 163 -14.79 -2.28 9.99
N TYR A 164 -13.47 -2.23 9.84
CA TYR A 164 -12.62 -3.41 9.67
C TYR A 164 -11.73 -3.73 10.89
N GLY A 165 -11.77 -2.90 11.93
CA GLY A 165 -10.88 -2.97 13.09
C GLY A 165 -9.58 -2.20 12.88
N THR A 166 -8.87 -1.85 13.95
CA THR A 166 -7.52 -1.29 13.85
C THR A 166 -6.58 -2.38 13.35
N ALA A 167 -6.11 -2.24 12.12
CA ALA A 167 -5.01 -3.07 11.63
C ALA A 167 -3.79 -2.75 12.50
N GLN A 168 -3.40 -3.67 13.38
CA GLN A 168 -2.16 -3.59 14.14
C GLN A 168 -0.99 -3.89 13.18
N TRP A 169 -0.57 -2.91 12.37
CA TRP A 169 0.63 -3.01 11.53
C TRP A 169 1.86 -2.42 12.23
N ALA A 170 2.06 -2.79 13.50
CA ALA A 170 3.29 -2.45 14.25
C ALA A 170 4.42 -3.45 13.97
#